data_AF-A0A522DYV3-F1
#
_entry.id   AF-A0A522DYV3-F1
#
_cell.length_a   1.000
_cell.length_b   1.000
_cell.length_c   1.000
_cell.angle_alpha   90.00
_cell.angle_beta   90.00
_cell.angle_gamma   90.00
#
_symmetry.space_group_name_H-M   'P 1'
#
loop_
_entity.id
_entity.type
_entity.pdbx_description
1 polymer ?
#
loop_
_entity_poly.entity_id
_entity_poly.type
_entity_poly.pdbx_seq_one_letter_code
_entity_poly.pdbx_strand_id
1 'polypeptide(L)'
;MFKFTVMLLSLLLQSCSGYFSRDGQDDAGYFSDASSCFQSSMHKESVKVPTAGTMTIIDVPVGSDANAFGLCMEQAGHPHTPTNPGDYLQVSRTCLQQARESLTPDDTYARCVRHGKITVETIRPEPSK
;
A
#
# COMPACT_ATOMS: atom_id res chain seq x y z
N MET A 1 -56.03 5.32 19.96
CA MET A 1 -56.13 3.84 19.97
C MET A 1 -55.15 3.28 18.96
N PHE A 2 -54.50 2.18 19.34
CA PHE A 2 -53.30 1.55 18.81
C PHE A 2 -53.41 0.87 17.42
N LYS A 3 -52.22 0.60 16.85
CA LYS A 3 -51.81 -0.40 15.81
C LYS A 3 -51.65 0.17 14.40
N PHE A 4 -50.55 -0.02 13.64
CA PHE A 4 -49.60 -1.13 13.57
C PHE A 4 -48.16 -0.67 13.32
N THR A 5 -47.26 -1.24 14.11
CA THR A 5 -45.85 -1.56 13.83
C THR A 5 -45.72 -2.35 12.54
N VAL A 6 -44.87 -1.91 11.60
CA VAL A 6 -44.04 -2.81 10.78
C VAL A 6 -42.68 -2.14 10.50
N MET A 7 -41.65 -2.77 11.05
CA MET A 7 -40.28 -2.88 10.54
C MET A 7 -39.97 -2.20 9.19
N LEU A 8 -38.95 -1.35 9.18
CA LEU A 8 -37.73 -1.67 8.44
C LEU A 8 -36.55 -0.89 9.04
N LEU A 9 -36.00 -1.50 10.08
CA LEU A 9 -34.61 -1.33 10.46
C LEU A 9 -33.73 -1.64 9.23
N SER A 10 -32.58 -0.98 9.14
CA SER A 10 -31.36 -1.48 8.49
C SER A 10 -31.40 -1.77 6.99
N LEU A 11 -31.21 -0.75 6.13
CA LEU A 11 -30.78 -0.95 4.73
C LEU A 11 -30.18 0.30 4.04
N LEU A 12 -29.42 1.12 4.76
CA LEU A 12 -28.55 2.15 4.16
C LEU A 12 -27.07 1.95 4.54
N LEU A 13 -26.67 0.70 4.75
CA LEU A 13 -25.31 0.25 4.40
C LEU A 13 -25.39 -0.24 2.95
N GLN A 14 -25.55 0.70 2.00
CA GLN A 14 -25.27 0.41 0.61
C GLN A 14 -23.75 0.36 0.46
N SER A 15 -23.25 -0.85 0.71
CA SER A 15 -22.14 -1.49 0.04
C SER A 15 -21.58 -0.67 -1.13
N CYS A 16 -20.31 -0.27 -1.02
CA CYS A 16 -19.48 0.08 -2.16
C CYS A 16 -19.25 -1.18 -3.01
N SER A 17 -20.29 -1.70 -3.68
CA SER A 17 -20.16 -2.73 -4.71
C SER A 17 -20.18 -2.05 -6.08
N GLY A 18 -19.14 -1.28 -6.35
CA GLY A 18 -18.82 -0.83 -7.70
C GLY A 18 -18.17 -1.96 -8.48
N TYR A 19 -18.97 -2.96 -8.88
CA TYR A 19 -18.62 -3.84 -9.99
C TYR A 19 -18.76 -2.99 -11.27
N PHE A 20 -17.70 -2.28 -11.65
CA PHE A 20 -17.58 -1.66 -12.96
C PHE A 20 -16.41 -2.28 -13.70
N SER A 21 -16.74 -2.80 -14.87
CA SER A 21 -15.88 -3.42 -15.88
C SER A 21 -14.57 -2.64 -16.08
N ARG A 22 -13.42 -3.24 -15.74
CA ARG A 22 -12.09 -2.73 -16.11
C ARG A 22 -11.58 -3.46 -17.33
N ASP A 23 -11.97 -2.98 -18.51
CA ASP A 23 -11.28 -3.27 -19.77
C ASP A 23 -10.48 -2.03 -20.27
N GLY A 24 -10.09 -1.20 -19.30
CA GLY A 24 -9.04 -0.18 -19.40
C GLY A 24 -8.28 -0.23 -18.08
N GLN A 25 -6.95 -0.14 -18.13
CA GLN A 25 -6.11 -0.19 -16.94
C GLN A 25 -6.31 1.09 -16.12
N ASP A 26 -7.38 1.14 -15.34
CA ASP A 26 -7.77 2.29 -14.52
C ASP A 26 -6.81 2.43 -13.34
N ASP A 27 -5.86 3.35 -13.40
CA ASP A 27 -4.86 3.49 -12.33
C ASP A 27 -5.43 4.19 -11.09
N ALA A 28 -6.71 4.58 -11.10
CA ALA A 28 -7.36 5.23 -9.98
C ALA A 28 -7.20 4.45 -8.68
N GLY A 29 -6.74 5.15 -7.65
CA GLY A 29 -6.53 4.60 -6.31
C GLY A 29 -5.24 3.81 -6.12
N TYR A 30 -4.49 3.50 -7.19
CA TYR A 30 -3.31 2.64 -7.10
C TYR A 30 -2.22 3.22 -6.17
N PHE A 31 -2.00 4.54 -6.19
CA PHE A 31 -1.08 5.19 -5.26
C PHE A 31 -1.60 5.15 -3.82
N SER A 32 -2.90 5.38 -3.62
CA SER A 32 -3.53 5.38 -2.30
C SER A 32 -3.48 4.00 -1.65
N ASP A 33 -3.80 2.96 -2.43
CA ASP A 33 -3.74 1.57 -2.00
C ASP A 33 -2.30 1.17 -1.69
N ALA A 34 -1.35 1.49 -2.58
CA ALA A 34 0.07 1.24 -2.34
C ALA A 34 0.59 1.93 -1.09
N SER A 35 0.22 3.19 -0.86
CA SER A 35 0.62 3.92 0.35
C SER A 35 0.03 3.28 1.60
N SER A 36 -1.23 2.87 1.56
CA SER A 36 -1.93 2.24 2.70
C SER A 36 -1.35 0.86 3.01
N CYS A 37 -1.12 0.04 1.99
CA CYS A 37 -0.48 -1.26 2.10
C CYS A 37 0.97 -1.16 2.57
N PHE A 38 1.71 -0.14 2.13
CA PHE A 38 3.06 0.10 2.63
C PHE A 38 3.02 0.42 4.12
N GLN A 39 2.13 1.32 4.55
CA GLN A 39 1.98 1.69 5.96
C GLN A 39 1.53 0.53 6.86
N SER A 40 0.62 -0.32 6.38
CA SER A 40 0.14 -1.48 7.14
C SER A 40 1.20 -2.58 7.26
N SER A 41 2.09 -2.70 6.27
CA SER A 41 3.22 -3.64 6.30
C SER A 41 4.39 -3.20 7.19
N MET A 42 4.42 -1.95 7.66
CA MET A 42 5.56 -1.40 8.43
C MET A 42 5.64 -1.97 9.84
N HIS A 43 6.81 -2.50 10.18
CA HIS A 43 7.20 -2.75 11.56
C HIS A 43 7.67 -1.44 12.19
N LYS A 44 7.13 -1.13 13.37
CA LYS A 44 7.43 0.09 14.13
C LYS A 44 7.92 -0.27 15.52
N GLU A 45 8.90 0.48 15.99
CA GLU A 45 9.37 0.43 17.37
C GLU A 45 9.07 1.75 18.06
N SER A 46 8.57 1.69 19.29
CA SER A 46 8.25 2.87 20.07
C SER A 46 9.46 3.34 20.87
N VAL A 47 9.90 4.57 20.63
CA VAL A 47 11.06 5.19 21.28
C VAL A 47 10.62 6.39 22.12
N LYS A 48 11.16 6.50 23.33
CA LYS A 48 10.95 7.69 24.17
C LYS A 48 11.98 8.76 23.83
N VAL A 49 11.51 9.91 23.34
CA VAL A 49 12.35 11.06 23.02
C VAL A 49 12.07 12.21 24.00
N PRO A 50 13.11 12.94 24.46
CA PRO A 50 12.90 14.13 25.25
C PRO A 50 12.32 15.25 24.38
N THR A 51 11.22 15.83 24.83
CA THR A 51 10.64 17.07 24.30
C THR A 51 10.68 18.14 25.39
N ALA A 52 10.48 19.42 25.06
CA ALA A 52 10.63 20.51 26.01
C ALA A 52 9.83 20.27 27.31
N GLY A 53 10.52 19.85 28.37
CA GLY A 53 9.96 19.55 29.70
C GLY A 53 9.31 18.18 29.88
N THR A 54 9.23 17.30 28.87
CA THR A 54 8.57 15.98 29.01
C THR A 54 9.25 14.87 28.19
N MET A 55 8.78 13.63 28.33
CA MET A 55 9.13 12.51 27.44
C MET A 55 7.96 12.20 26.53
N THR A 56 8.19 12.18 25.21
CA THR A 56 7.19 11.80 24.20
C THR A 56 7.54 10.44 23.64
N ILE A 57 6.53 9.57 23.46
CA ILE A 57 6.70 8.31 22.75
C ILE A 57 6.45 8.57 21.27
N ILE A 58 7.40 8.19 20.42
CA ILE A 58 7.27 8.22 18.96
C ILE A 58 7.43 6.81 18.40
N ASP A 59 6.70 6.50 17.33
CA ASP A 59 6.86 5.25 16.60
C ASP A 59 7.83 5.46 15.42
N VAL A 60 8.92 4.70 15.42
CA VAL A 60 9.96 4.74 14.38
C VAL A 60 9.83 3.50 13.51
N PRO A 61 9.75 3.63 12.18
CA PRO A 61 9.71 2.46 11.32
C PRO A 61 11.09 1.80 11.21
N VAL A 62 11.13 0.50 11.43
CA VAL A 62 12.38 -0.31 11.41
C VAL A 62 12.44 -1.28 10.23
N GLY A 63 11.33 -1.50 9.54
CA GLY A 63 11.26 -2.34 8.36
C GLY A 63 9.82 -2.47 7.85
N SER A 64 9.64 -3.28 6.81
CA SER A 64 8.33 -3.61 6.26
C SER A 64 8.29 -5.09 5.87
N ASP A 65 7.16 -5.74 6.08
CA ASP A 65 6.91 -7.11 5.63
C ASP A 65 6.48 -7.10 4.15
N ALA A 66 7.37 -7.60 3.30
CA ALA A 66 7.16 -7.67 1.86
C ALA A 66 5.97 -8.56 1.46
N ASN A 67 5.72 -9.64 2.20
CA ASN A 67 4.59 -10.53 1.93
C ASN A 67 3.28 -9.88 2.33
N ALA A 68 3.24 -9.22 3.49
CA ALA A 68 2.06 -8.48 3.94
C ALA A 68 1.71 -7.35 2.96
N PHE A 69 2.72 -6.63 2.44
CA PHE A 69 2.54 -5.63 1.39
C PHE A 69 1.95 -6.24 0.12
N GLY A 70 2.56 -7.31 -0.41
CA GLY A 70 2.10 -7.97 -1.63
C GLY A 70 0.66 -8.46 -1.54
N LEU A 71 0.31 -9.15 -0.45
CA LEU A 71 -1.05 -9.63 -0.19
C LEU A 71 -2.06 -8.47 -0.11
N CYS A 72 -1.70 -7.36 0.53
CA CYS A 72 -2.56 -6.18 0.59
C CYS A 72 -2.82 -5.59 -0.81
N MET A 73 -1.78 -5.50 -1.65
CA MET A 73 -1.93 -5.01 -3.03
C MET A 73 -2.80 -5.93 -3.89
N GLU A 74 -2.63 -7.26 -3.75
CA GLU A 74 -3.49 -8.24 -4.41
C GLU A 74 -4.96 -8.11 -3.97
N GLN A 75 -5.21 -7.91 -2.67
CA GLN A 75 -6.55 -7.67 -2.13
C GLN A 75 -7.17 -6.36 -2.63
N ALA A 76 -6.35 -5.34 -2.87
CA ALA A 76 -6.76 -4.07 -3.48
C ALA A 76 -6.99 -4.18 -5.01
N GLY A 77 -6.80 -5.36 -5.61
CA GLY A 77 -7.03 -5.58 -7.05
C GLY A 77 -5.84 -5.19 -7.93
N HIS A 78 -4.67 -4.95 -7.33
CA HIS A 78 -3.42 -4.63 -8.03
C HIS A 78 -2.49 -5.84 -7.98
N PRO A 79 -2.62 -6.79 -8.92
CA PRO A 79 -1.91 -8.06 -8.85
C PRO A 79 -0.40 -7.83 -8.87
N HIS A 80 0.27 -8.59 -8.01
CA HIS A 80 1.72 -8.67 -7.95
C HIS A 80 2.28 -9.09 -9.33
N THR A 81 3.09 -8.24 -9.96
CA THR A 81 3.92 -8.69 -11.09
C THR A 81 4.89 -9.75 -10.58
N PRO A 82 5.13 -10.84 -11.33
CA PRO A 82 5.82 -12.04 -10.83
C PRO A 82 7.29 -11.73 -10.57
N THR A 83 7.55 -11.22 -9.39
CA THR A 83 8.84 -10.79 -8.88
C THR A 83 8.89 -11.21 -7.42
N ASN A 84 10.06 -11.31 -6.81
CA ASN A 84 10.12 -11.62 -5.37
C ASN A 84 9.33 -10.55 -4.59
N PRO A 85 8.52 -10.88 -3.56
CA PRO A 85 7.85 -9.89 -2.72
C PRO A 85 8.79 -8.76 -2.24
N GLY A 86 10.04 -9.10 -1.92
CA GLY A 86 11.06 -8.11 -1.52
C GLY A 86 11.38 -7.10 -2.62
N ASP A 87 11.55 -7.56 -3.86
CA ASP A 87 11.83 -6.69 -5.01
C ASP A 87 10.63 -5.78 -5.30
N TYR A 88 9.42 -6.33 -5.22
CA TYR A 88 8.21 -5.55 -5.41
C TYR A 88 8.04 -4.46 -4.36
N LEU A 89 8.29 -4.78 -3.08
CA LEU A 89 8.29 -3.78 -2.00
C LEU A 89 9.34 -2.69 -2.25
N GLN A 90 10.54 -3.04 -2.71
CA GLN A 90 11.60 -2.07 -3.00
C GLN A 90 11.25 -1.14 -4.17
N VAL A 91 10.74 -1.71 -5.27
CA VAL A 91 10.27 -0.93 -6.42
C VAL A 91 9.11 -0.04 -6.01
N SER A 92 8.10 -0.60 -5.32
CA SER A 92 6.95 0.12 -4.80
C SER A 92 7.38 1.31 -3.92
N ARG A 93 8.31 1.12 -2.98
CA ARG A 93 8.81 2.20 -2.13
C ARG A 93 9.40 3.36 -2.95
N THR A 94 10.18 3.04 -3.98
CA THR A 94 10.77 4.04 -4.87
C THR A 94 9.70 4.75 -5.68
N CYS A 95 8.74 4.00 -6.22
CA CYS A 95 7.62 4.55 -6.99
C CYS A 95 6.67 5.41 -6.15
N LEU A 96 6.45 5.05 -4.87
CA LEU A 96 5.69 5.85 -3.93
C LEU A 96 6.34 7.21 -3.69
N GLN A 97 7.68 7.25 -3.56
CA GLN A 97 8.41 8.51 -3.42
C GLN A 97 8.25 9.38 -4.67
N GLN A 98 8.43 8.79 -5.85
CA GLN A 98 8.28 9.50 -7.13
C GLN A 98 6.85 10.02 -7.36
N ALA A 99 5.85 9.22 -7.02
CA ALA A 99 4.44 9.57 -7.23
C ALA A 99 3.95 10.67 -6.28
N ARG A 100 4.53 10.76 -5.06
CA ARG A 100 4.07 11.69 -4.01
C ARG A 100 4.15 13.16 -4.40
N GLU A 101 5.07 13.50 -5.29
CA GLU A 101 5.30 14.87 -5.78
C GLU A 101 4.63 15.14 -7.12
N SER A 102 3.94 14.14 -7.70
CA SER A 102 3.31 14.25 -9.00
C SER A 102 1.91 14.83 -8.93
N LEU A 103 1.49 15.51 -10.00
CA LEU A 103 0.10 15.94 -10.21
C LEU A 103 -0.84 14.77 -10.52
N THR A 104 -0.28 13.64 -10.98
CA THR A 104 -1.02 12.40 -11.29
C THR A 104 -0.38 11.22 -10.55
N PRO A 105 -0.55 11.15 -9.22
CA PRO A 105 0.17 10.18 -8.38
C PRO A 105 -0.14 8.73 -8.76
N ASP A 106 -1.39 8.43 -9.06
CA ASP A 106 -1.86 7.10 -9.50
C ASP A 106 -1.16 6.65 -10.78
N ASP A 107 -1.27 7.42 -11.87
CA ASP A 107 -0.60 7.13 -13.15
C ASP A 107 0.92 7.05 -13.00
N THR A 108 1.50 7.93 -12.18
CA THR A 108 2.96 8.01 -11.96
C THR A 108 3.45 6.76 -11.26
N TYR A 109 2.76 6.34 -10.20
CA TYR A 109 3.06 5.12 -9.46
C TYR A 109 2.90 3.89 -10.36
N ALA A 110 1.77 3.78 -11.05
CA ALA A 110 1.46 2.66 -11.92
C ALA A 110 2.51 2.50 -13.04
N ARG A 111 2.88 3.62 -13.68
CA ARG A 111 3.93 3.66 -14.70
C ARG A 111 5.29 3.26 -14.15
N CYS A 112 5.64 3.74 -12.96
CA CYS A 112 6.91 3.39 -12.33
C CYS A 112 6.99 1.90 -11.99
N VAL A 113 5.94 1.32 -11.40
CA VAL A 113 5.91 -0.12 -11.07
C VAL A 113 5.97 -0.98 -12.33
N ARG A 114 5.23 -0.63 -13.39
CA ARG A 114 5.23 -1.36 -14.67
C ARG A 114 6.56 -1.28 -15.42
N HIS A 115 7.21 -0.12 -15.39
CA HIS A 115 8.50 0.09 -16.06
C HIS A 115 9.71 -0.21 -15.18
N GLY A 116 9.50 -0.46 -13.89
CA GLY A 116 10.53 -0.83 -12.91
C GLY A 116 11.16 -2.20 -13.15
N LYS A 117 11.19 -2.68 -14.39
CA LYS A 117 11.89 -3.90 -14.82
C LYS A 117 13.25 -3.95 -14.13
N ILE A 118 13.35 -4.95 -13.26
CA ILE A 118 14.50 -5.38 -12.48
C ILE A 118 15.76 -5.29 -13.33
N THR A 119 16.51 -4.20 -13.17
CA THR A 119 17.93 -4.15 -13.46
C THR A 119 18.65 -3.86 -12.14
N VAL A 120 18.28 -4.60 -11.10
CA VAL A 120 19.15 -4.73 -9.93
C VAL A 120 20.17 -5.78 -10.34
N GLU A 121 21.29 -5.35 -10.93
CA GLU A 121 22.47 -6.19 -10.96
C GLU A 121 22.84 -6.48 -9.50
N THR A 122 22.40 -7.64 -9.00
CA THR A 122 22.85 -8.17 -7.73
C THR A 122 24.34 -8.46 -7.89
N ILE A 123 25.20 -7.52 -7.49
CA ILE A 123 26.62 -7.75 -7.30
C ILE A 123 26.73 -8.74 -6.14
N ARG A 124 26.69 -10.05 -6.45
CA ARG A 124 27.10 -11.08 -5.49
C ARG A 124 28.61 -10.92 -5.34
N PRO A 125 29.15 -10.69 -4.12
CA PRO A 125 30.58 -10.86 -3.92
C PRO A 125 30.92 -12.32 -4.22
N GLU A 126 31.83 -12.55 -5.17
CA GLU A 126 32.35 -13.90 -5.41
C GLU A 126 32.93 -14.46 -4.11
N PRO A 127 32.63 -15.72 -3.75
CA PRO A 127 33.32 -16.35 -2.64
C PRO A 127 34.80 -16.46 -3.00
N SER A 128 35.63 -15.76 -2.23
CA SER A 128 37.07 -15.90 -2.24
C SER A 128 37.45 -17.38 -2.07
N LYS A 129 38.12 -17.93 -3.08
CA LYS A 129 38.71 -19.29 -3.07
C LYS A 129 39.86 -19.39 -2.09
#